data_AF-A0A7W6V9U3-F1
#
_entry.id   AF-A0A7W6V9U3-F1
#
_cell.length_a   1.000
_cell.length_b   1.000
_cell.length_c   1.000
_cell.angle_alpha   90.00
_cell.angle_beta   90.00
_cell.angle_gamma   90.00
#
_symmetry.space_group_name_H-M   'P 1'
#
loop_
_entity.id
_entity.type
_entity.pdbx_description
1 polymer ?
#
loop_
_entity_poly.entity_id
_entity_poly.type
_entity_poly.pdbx_seq_one_letter_code
_entity_poly.pdbx_strand_id
1 'polypeptide(L)' 'MTVQAHLESLQKKHVALEEELHALRTAPSISDTEIAECKRRKLRIKDEIQRLKSSVH' A
#
# COMPACT_ATOMS: atom_id res chain seq x y z
N MET A 1 23.46 2.76 -3.98
CA MET A 1 22.34 1.94 -3.47
C MET A 1 21.06 2.55 -3.96
N THR A 2 20.43 1.90 -4.93
CA THR A 2 19.57 2.54 -5.96
C THR A 2 18.13 2.70 -5.49
N VAL A 3 17.51 3.83 -5.85
CA VAL A 3 16.11 4.18 -5.56
C VAL A 3 15.13 3.09 -6.04
N GLN A 4 15.53 2.29 -7.04
CA GLN A 4 14.83 1.09 -7.50
C GLN A 4 14.59 0.04 -6.41
N ALA A 5 15.57 -0.25 -5.55
CA ALA A 5 15.40 -1.25 -4.49
C ALA A 5 14.36 -0.81 -3.44
N HIS A 6 14.28 0.51 -3.19
CA HIS A 6 13.30 1.09 -2.29
C HIS A 6 11.89 1.05 -2.90
N LEU A 7 11.78 1.37 -4.19
CA LEU A 7 10.52 1.32 -4.94
C LEU A 7 9.98 -0.10 -5.02
N GLU A 8 10.83 -1.10 -5.28
CA GLU A 8 10.42 -2.51 -5.33
C GLU A 8 9.92 -3.00 -3.95
N SER A 9 10.59 -2.60 -2.87
CA SER A 9 10.15 -2.91 -1.50
C SER A 9 8.79 -2.29 -1.17
N LEU A 10 8.56 -1.05 -1.62
CA LEU A 10 7.27 -0.37 -1.45
C LEU A 10 6.18 -1.00 -2.30
N GLN A 11 6.47 -1.40 -3.54
CA GLN A 11 5.53 -2.14 -4.38
C GLN A 11 5.13 -3.47 -3.73
N LYS A 12 6.09 -4.24 -3.21
CA LYS A 12 5.79 -5.49 -2.48
C LYS A 12 4.87 -5.24 -1.28
N LYS A 13 5.14 -4.19 -0.50
CA LYS A 13 4.25 -3.78 0.61
C LYS A 13 2.87 -3.35 0.12
N HIS A 14 2.79 -2.63 -1.00
CA HIS A 14 1.51 -2.21 -1.59
C HIS A 14 0.66 -3.42 -1.99
N VAL A 15 1.26 -4.41 -2.67
CA VAL A 15 0.56 -5.64 -3.06
C VAL A 15 0.06 -6.40 -1.84
N ALA A 16 0.90 -6.57 -0.82
CA ALA A 16 0.48 -7.22 0.43
C ALA A 16 -0.69 -6.48 1.12
N LEU A 17 -0.66 -5.15 1.16
CA LEU A 17 -1.77 -4.33 1.67
C LEU A 17 -3.02 -4.43 0.79
N GLU A 18 -2.89 -4.61 -0.53
CA GLU A 18 -4.04 -4.83 -1.41
C GLU A 18 -4.68 -6.19 -1.17
N GLU A 19 -3.90 -7.24 -1.02
CA GLU A 19 -4.38 -8.57 -0.68
C GLU A 19 -5.05 -8.58 0.69
N GLU A 20 -4.44 -7.93 1.69
CA GLU A 20 -5.03 -7.77 3.02
C GLU A 20 -6.36 -7.01 2.91
N LEU A 21 -6.40 -5.85 2.22
CA LEU A 21 -7.63 -5.09 2.02
C LEU A 21 -8.71 -5.91 1.30
N HIS A 22 -8.33 -6.73 0.32
CA HIS A 22 -9.25 -7.60 -0.39
C HIS A 22 -9.81 -8.69 0.52
N ALA A 23 -8.96 -9.35 1.32
CA ALA A 23 -9.37 -10.34 2.31
C ALA A 23 -10.30 -9.71 3.37
N LEU A 24 -9.95 -8.52 3.88
CA LEU A 24 -10.77 -7.75 4.80
C LEU A 24 -12.14 -7.41 4.18
N ARG A 25 -12.20 -6.92 2.93
CA ARG A 25 -13.49 -6.65 2.23
C ARG A 25 -14.34 -7.90 2.00
N THR A 26 -13.72 -9.08 1.88
CA THR A 26 -14.44 -10.34 1.66
C THR A 26 -14.92 -10.94 2.97
N ALA A 27 -14.33 -10.56 4.10
CA ALA A 27 -14.70 -11.05 5.41
C ALA A 27 -16.00 -10.38 5.90
N PRO A 28 -17.04 -11.14 6.29
CA PRO A 28 -18.32 -10.59 6.72
C PRO A 28 -18.28 -9.89 8.09
N SER A 29 -17.25 -10.13 8.90
CA SER A 29 -17.09 -9.52 10.24
C SER A 29 -16.06 -8.38 10.29
N ILE A 30 -15.64 -7.88 9.12
CA ILE A 30 -14.72 -6.75 9.09
C ILE A 30 -15.42 -5.46 9.54
N SER A 31 -14.77 -4.67 10.38
CA SER A 31 -15.28 -3.34 10.75
C SER A 31 -14.85 -2.29 9.73
N ASP A 32 -15.70 -1.32 9.43
CA ASP A 32 -15.36 -0.17 8.55
C ASP A 32 -14.07 0.54 8.98
N THR A 33 -13.76 0.55 10.28
CA THR A 33 -12.51 1.09 10.84
C THR A 33 -11.27 0.37 10.26
N GLU A 34 -11.27 -0.95 10.22
CA GLU A 34 -10.17 -1.76 9.69
C GLU A 34 -9.97 -1.51 8.19
N ILE A 35 -11.08 -1.42 7.44
CA ILE A 35 -11.05 -1.06 6.01
C ILE A 35 -10.49 0.36 5.84
N ALA A 36 -10.89 1.31 6.67
CA ALA A 36 -10.44 2.69 6.62
C ALA A 36 -8.94 2.82 6.95
N GLU A 37 -8.45 2.10 7.95
CA GLU A 37 -7.03 2.03 8.30
C GLU A 37 -6.21 1.39 7.17
N CYS A 38 -6.68 0.25 6.64
CA CYS A 38 -6.00 -0.43 5.54
C CYS A 38 -5.95 0.47 4.28
N LYS A 39 -7.05 1.17 3.94
CA LYS A 39 -7.08 2.19 2.87
C LYS A 39 -6.10 3.33 3.13
N ARG A 40 -6.01 3.85 4.36
CA ARG A 40 -5.05 4.92 4.71
C ARG A 40 -3.61 4.46 4.54
N ARG A 41 -3.26 3.25 4.99
CA ARG A 41 -1.93 2.67 4.82
C ARG A 41 -1.61 2.49 3.34
N LYS A 42 -2.54 1.95 2.55
CA LYS A 42 -2.42 1.84 1.09
C LYS A 42 -2.20 3.19 0.42
N LEU A 43 -2.97 4.22 0.81
CA LEU A 43 -2.82 5.59 0.31
C LEU A 43 -1.43 6.16 0.59
N ARG A 44 -0.91 6.00 1.81
CA ARG A 44 0.45 6.45 2.17
C ARG A 44 1.52 5.77 1.34
N ILE A 45 1.46 4.45 1.16
CA ILE A 45 2.45 3.73 0.34
C ILE A 45 2.35 4.19 -1.12
N LYS A 46 1.14 4.36 -1.65
CA LYS A 46 0.94 4.88 -3.00
C LYS A 46 1.56 6.27 -3.16
N ASP A 47 1.33 7.16 -2.20
CA ASP A 47 1.91 8.51 -2.18
C ASP A 47 3.44 8.46 -2.16
N GLU A 48 4.01 7.60 -1.30
CA GLU A 48 5.46 7.41 -1.16
C GLU A 48 6.09 6.86 -2.45
N ILE A 49 5.45 5.87 -3.10
CA ILE A 49 5.83 5.37 -4.42
C ILE A 49 5.77 6.49 -5.45
N GLN A 50 4.69 7.27 -5.46
CA GLN A 50 4.51 8.35 -6.43
C GLN A 50 5.59 9.42 -6.25
N ARG A 51 5.89 9.78 -5.01
CA ARG A 51 6.96 10.73 -4.65
C ARG A 51 8.33 10.25 -5.07
N LEU A 52 8.64 8.97 -4.80
CA LEU A 52 9.90 8.34 -5.21
C LEU A 52 10.00 8.24 -6.73
N LYS A 53 8.91 7.89 -7.41
CA LYS A 53 8.85 7.81 -8.87
C LYS A 53 9.03 9.19 -9.52
N SER A 54 8.42 10.23 -8.95
CA SER A 54 8.60 11.62 -9.38
C SER A 54 10.00 12.16 -9.09
N SER A 55 10.68 11.68 -8.03
CA SER A 55 12.04 12.10 -7.70
C SER A 55 13.12 11.39 -8.54
N VAL A 56 12.77 10.31 -9.24
CA VAL A 56 13.67 9.53 -10.11
C VAL A 56 13.62 10.02 -11.56
N HIS A 57 12.67 10.88 -11.91
CA HIS A 57 12.52 11.49 -13.23
C HIS A 57 13.17 12.88 -13.27
#